data_AF-A0A1Y1MJQ9-F1
#
_entry.id   AF-A0A1Y1MJQ9-F1
#
_cell.length_a   1.000
_cell.length_b   1.000
_cell.length_c   1.000
_cell.angle_alpha   90.00
_cell.angle_beta   90.00
_cell.angle_gamma   90.00
#
_symmetry.space_group_name_H-M   'P 1'
#
loop_
_entity.id
_entity.type
_entity.pdbx_description
1 polymer ?
#
loop_
_entity_poly.entity_id
_entity_poly.type
_entity_poly.pdbx_seq_one_letter_code
_entity_poly.pdbx_strand_id
1 'polypeptide(L)'
;MLSRSVPVIDSLKVGKADENEIRDAWYRRMIVNVNEYPLKYSDWRVVGTQLYRYFGEGISESDEDEGWKYVVPKEQRLEILRACHDDVHSGHPGVFKTYRRANQRYFWPKMKSDIAKYVRRCTVCLTNKPER
;
A
#
# COMPACT_ATOMS: atom_id res chain seq x y z
N MET A 1 2.97 -27.70 15.50
CA MET A 1 3.91 -26.58 15.37
C MET A 1 3.93 -26.13 13.90
N LEU A 2 2.99 -25.29 13.50
CA LEU A 2 3.01 -24.71 12.15
C LEU A 2 3.63 -23.32 12.27
N SER A 3 4.93 -23.25 11.97
CA SER A 3 5.63 -22.00 11.70
C SER A 3 4.94 -21.35 10.49
N ARG A 4 3.99 -20.44 10.76
CA ARG A 4 3.47 -19.54 9.74
C ARG A 4 4.59 -18.54 9.48
N SER A 5 5.37 -18.83 8.43
CA SER A 5 6.38 -17.90 7.91
C SER A 5 5.76 -16.51 7.82
N VAL A 6 6.28 -15.59 8.63
CA VAL A 6 5.89 -14.18 8.61
C VAL A 6 6.16 -13.67 7.19
N PRO A 7 5.17 -13.13 6.48
CA PRO A 7 5.43 -12.61 5.13
C PRO A 7 6.50 -11.54 5.23
N VAL A 8 7.49 -11.64 4.34
CA VAL A 8 8.66 -10.77 4.16
C VAL A 8 8.24 -9.36 3.70
N ILE A 9 7.35 -8.71 4.45
CA ILE A 9 6.90 -7.33 4.24
C ILE A 9 7.38 -6.40 5.36
N ASP A 10 7.96 -6.95 6.42
CA ASP A 10 8.56 -6.18 7.52
C ASP A 10 9.95 -5.60 7.17
N SER A 11 10.59 -6.08 6.11
CA SER A 11 11.92 -5.62 5.70
C SER A 11 11.90 -4.56 4.61
N LEU A 12 10.72 -4.22 4.06
CA LEU A 12 10.60 -3.05 3.22
C LEU A 12 10.61 -1.84 4.13
N LYS A 13 11.81 -1.27 4.28
CA LYS A 13 11.97 0.13 4.55
C LYS A 13 11.32 0.90 3.38
N VAL A 14 9.98 0.92 3.30
CA VAL A 14 9.25 2.01 2.65
C VAL A 14 9.55 3.22 3.53
N GLY A 15 10.78 3.70 3.36
CA GLY A 15 11.47 4.56 4.29
C GLY A 15 10.76 5.89 4.34
N LYS A 16 10.86 6.53 5.50
CA LYS A 16 10.61 7.96 5.68
C LYS A 16 11.14 8.69 4.44
N ALA A 17 10.25 9.15 3.57
CA ALA A 17 10.66 9.97 2.44
C ALA A 17 11.36 11.20 3.02
N ASP A 18 12.47 11.60 2.42
CA ASP A 18 12.94 12.98 2.60
C ASP A 18 11.77 13.89 2.20
N GLU A 19 11.42 14.82 3.10
CA GLU A 19 10.30 15.75 2.95
C GLU A 19 10.34 16.50 1.60
N ASN A 20 11.54 16.61 1.00
CA ASN A 20 11.80 17.28 -0.27
C ASN A 20 11.47 16.48 -1.54
N GLU A 21 11.12 15.20 -1.47
CA GLU A 21 10.94 14.36 -2.66
C GLU A 21 9.47 14.13 -3.09
N ILE A 22 8.49 14.44 -2.23
CA ILE A 22 7.08 14.16 -2.53
C ILE A 22 6.50 15.20 -3.49
N ARG A 23 6.46 14.87 -4.80
CA ARG A 23 5.95 15.77 -5.84
C ARG A 23 4.44 15.65 -6.03
N ASP A 24 3.80 14.58 -5.56
CA ASP A 24 2.35 14.37 -5.69
C ASP A 24 1.54 15.54 -5.07
N ALA A 25 1.04 16.41 -5.95
CA ALA A 25 0.30 17.61 -5.57
C ALA A 25 -0.97 17.29 -4.76
N TRP A 26 -1.62 16.15 -5.02
CA TRP A 26 -2.78 15.72 -4.22
C TRP A 26 -2.36 15.35 -2.80
N TYR A 27 -1.24 14.65 -2.65
CA TYR A 27 -0.71 14.23 -1.35
C TYR A 27 -0.33 15.43 -0.49
N ARG A 28 0.44 16.37 -1.05
CA ARG A 28 0.83 17.62 -0.38
C ARG A 28 -0.38 18.44 0.05
N ARG A 29 -1.37 18.58 -0.84
CA ARG A 29 -2.63 19.27 -0.51
C ARG A 29 -3.38 18.58 0.63
N MET A 30 -3.42 17.26 0.64
CA MET A 30 -4.06 16.53 1.73
C MET A 30 -3.35 16.74 3.07
N ILE A 31 -2.01 16.78 3.11
CA ILE A 31 -1.26 17.11 4.33
C ILE A 31 -1.71 18.48 4.87
N VAL A 32 -1.73 19.51 4.01
CA VAL A 32 -2.17 20.86 4.39
C VAL A 32 -3.61 20.84 4.91
N ASN A 33 -4.54 20.22 4.17
CA ASN A 33 -5.94 20.16 4.55
C ASN A 33 -6.18 19.47 5.91
N VAL A 34 -5.47 18.37 6.19
CA VAL A 34 -5.61 17.63 7.45
C VAL A 34 -5.06 18.45 8.62
N ASN A 35 -3.94 19.16 8.43
CA ASN A 35 -3.37 20.03 9.45
C ASN A 35 -4.23 21.29 9.71
N GLU A 36 -4.78 21.91 8.65
CA GLU A 36 -5.60 23.12 8.78
C GLU A 36 -7.01 22.83 9.33
N TYR A 37 -7.59 21.67 9.00
CA TYR A 37 -8.98 21.35 9.32
C TYR A 37 -9.13 19.96 9.98
N PRO A 38 -8.49 19.69 11.13
CA PRO A 38 -8.44 18.35 11.74
C PRO A 38 -9.83 17.78 12.08
N LEU A 39 -10.79 18.61 12.49
CA LEU A 39 -12.16 18.16 12.79
C LEU A 39 -12.93 17.74 11.53
N LYS A 40 -12.61 18.32 10.36
CA LYS A 40 -13.19 17.94 9.07
C LYS A 40 -12.59 16.65 8.53
N TYR A 41 -11.33 16.37 8.87
CA TYR A 41 -10.57 15.21 8.43
C TYR A 41 -10.25 14.28 9.61
N SER A 42 -11.25 13.95 10.42
CA SER A 42 -11.05 13.16 11.66
C SER A 42 -10.63 11.71 11.41
N ASP A 43 -10.90 11.16 10.22
CA ASP A 43 -10.39 9.85 9.78
C ASP A 43 -8.98 9.94 9.16
N TRP A 44 -8.31 11.09 9.25
CA TRP A 44 -6.97 11.31 8.73
C TRP A 44 -6.04 11.82 9.83
N ARG A 45 -4.75 11.50 9.69
CA ARG A 45 -3.70 12.07 10.54
C ARG A 45 -2.42 12.25 9.76
N VAL A 46 -1.63 13.23 10.17
CA VAL A 46 -0.27 13.47 9.66
C VAL A 46 0.72 13.15 10.78
N VAL A 47 1.74 12.34 10.48
CA VAL A 47 2.86 12.03 11.39
C VAL A 47 4.15 12.36 10.66
N GLY A 48 4.82 13.45 11.07
CA GLY A 48 5.91 14.03 10.27
C GLY A 48 5.39 14.47 8.91
N THR A 49 5.88 13.86 7.82
CA THR A 49 5.40 14.06 6.44
C THR A 49 4.54 12.92 5.90
N GLN A 50 4.20 11.96 6.75
CA GLN A 50 3.42 10.80 6.36
C GLN A 50 1.94 11.02 6.65
N LEU A 51 1.12 10.84 5.63
CA LEU A 51 -0.33 10.88 5.73
C LEU A 51 -0.86 9.48 6.02
N TYR A 52 -1.77 9.37 6.98
CA TYR A 52 -2.46 8.14 7.34
C TYR A 52 -3.97 8.36 7.28
N ARG A 53 -4.70 7.29 6.99
CA ARG A 53 -6.16 7.27 7.01
C ARG A 53 -6.68 6.06 7.79
N TYR A 54 -7.69 6.28 8.62
CA TYR A 54 -8.38 5.26 9.37
C TYR A 54 -9.48 4.60 8.52
N PHE A 55 -9.55 3.27 8.57
CA PHE A 55 -10.51 2.45 7.82
C PHE A 55 -11.41 1.60 8.74
N GLY A 56 -11.37 1.80 10.05
CA GLY A 56 -12.12 0.99 11.02
C GLY A 56 -11.44 -0.35 11.35
N GLU A 57 -12.04 -1.10 12.28
CA GLU A 57 -11.72 -2.50 12.56
C GLU A 57 -11.99 -3.35 11.30
N GLY A 58 -10.95 -3.57 10.50
CA GLY A 58 -10.94 -4.66 9.55
C GLY A 58 -10.57 -5.95 10.25
N ILE A 59 -11.18 -7.08 9.87
CA ILE A 59 -10.79 -8.42 10.33
C ILE A 59 -9.29 -8.62 10.03
N SER A 60 -8.46 -8.50 11.05
CA SER A 60 -7.02 -8.68 10.99
C SER A 60 -6.64 -9.70 12.06
N GLU A 61 -5.90 -10.74 11.68
CA GLU A 61 -5.44 -11.80 12.59
C GLU A 61 -4.20 -11.38 13.40
N SER A 62 -3.84 -10.09 13.46
CA SER A 62 -2.61 -9.59 14.10
C SER A 62 -2.79 -8.22 14.76
N ASP A 63 -2.46 -8.14 16.05
CA ASP A 63 -2.89 -7.12 17.01
C ASP A 63 -2.13 -5.77 16.99
N GLU A 64 -1.42 -5.39 15.92
CA GLU A 64 -0.65 -4.13 15.94
C GLU A 64 -1.02 -3.18 14.79
N ASP A 65 -1.65 -2.06 15.19
CA ASP A 65 -2.26 -0.96 14.43
C ASP A 65 -3.64 -1.23 13.78
N GLU A 66 -4.67 -1.26 14.65
CA GLU A 66 -6.09 -1.29 14.30
C GLU A 66 -6.48 -0.15 13.33
N GLY A 67 -6.67 -0.49 12.06
CA GLY A 67 -7.43 0.30 11.08
C GLY A 67 -6.70 1.48 10.42
N TRP A 68 -5.55 1.93 10.93
CA TRP A 68 -4.77 3.00 10.28
C TRP A 68 -3.92 2.46 9.13
N LYS A 69 -3.99 3.12 7.98
CA LYS A 69 -3.18 2.77 6.81
C LYS A 69 -2.37 3.94 6.33
N TYR A 70 -1.12 3.66 5.96
CA TYR A 70 -0.25 4.65 5.33
C TYR A 70 -0.80 5.00 3.94
N VAL A 71 -1.01 6.29 3.70
CA VAL A 71 -1.41 6.80 2.40
C VAL A 71 -0.15 6.97 1.57
N VAL A 72 -0.13 6.37 0.39
CA VAL A 72 1.09 6.25 -0.43
C VAL A 72 1.14 7.35 -1.50
N PRO A 73 2.16 8.22 -1.49
CA PRO A 73 2.38 9.19 -2.56
C PRO A 73 2.75 8.47 -3.86
N LYS A 74 2.48 9.09 -5.02
CA LYS A 74 2.62 8.44 -6.35
C LYS A 74 3.98 7.78 -6.58
N GLU A 75 5.03 8.43 -6.09
CA GLU A 75 6.43 8.10 -6.26
C GLU A 75 6.77 6.74 -5.64
N GLN A 76 6.10 6.37 -4.53
CA GLN A 76 6.38 5.13 -3.78
C GLN A 76 5.50 3.96 -4.20
N ARG A 77 4.43 4.19 -4.96
CA ARG A 77 3.44 3.14 -5.32
C ARG A 77 4.10 1.99 -6.08
N LEU A 78 5.06 2.30 -6.97
CA LEU A 78 5.73 1.28 -7.77
C LEU A 78 6.54 0.30 -6.90
N GLU A 79 7.22 0.81 -5.87
CA GLU A 79 7.98 -0.03 -4.95
C GLU A 79 7.07 -0.98 -4.18
N ILE A 80 5.93 -0.48 -3.68
CA ILE A 80 4.93 -1.30 -2.99
C ILE A 80 4.31 -2.34 -3.93
N LEU A 81 4.07 -1.99 -5.20
CA LEU A 81 3.57 -2.93 -6.20
C LEU A 81 4.57 -4.06 -6.45
N ARG A 82 5.86 -3.73 -6.62
CA ARG A 82 6.94 -4.72 -6.77
C ARG A 82 7.02 -5.63 -5.55
N ALA A 83 7.08 -5.06 -4.37
CA ALA A 83 7.07 -5.80 -3.11
C ALA A 83 5.90 -6.78 -2.98
N CYS A 84 4.70 -6.35 -3.36
CA CYS A 84 3.51 -7.19 -3.19
C CYS A 84 3.35 -8.26 -4.27
N HIS A 85 3.91 -8.05 -5.46
CA HIS A 85 3.71 -8.90 -6.64
C HIS A 85 4.95 -9.69 -7.07
N ASP A 86 6.13 -9.06 -7.08
CA ASP A 86 7.37 -9.59 -7.66
C ASP A 86 8.26 -10.31 -6.63
N ASP A 87 7.87 -10.30 -5.35
CA ASP A 87 8.60 -11.05 -4.33
C ASP A 87 8.69 -12.53 -4.72
N VAL A 88 9.92 -13.06 -4.70
CA VAL A 88 10.28 -14.40 -5.22
C VAL A 88 9.48 -15.49 -4.50
N HIS A 89 9.13 -15.28 -3.23
CA HIS A 89 8.34 -16.21 -2.42
C HIS A 89 6.83 -16.08 -2.66
N SER A 90 6.41 -15.02 -3.35
CA SER A 90 4.99 -14.67 -3.53
C SER A 90 4.37 -15.26 -4.79
N GLY A 91 5.19 -15.81 -5.71
CA GLY A 91 4.71 -16.58 -6.87
C GLY A 91 3.85 -15.78 -7.84
N HIS A 92 4.15 -14.49 -8.06
CA HIS A 92 3.40 -13.60 -8.95
C HIS A 92 1.86 -13.65 -8.74
N PRO A 93 1.38 -13.25 -7.56
CA PRO A 93 -0.02 -13.38 -7.21
C PRO A 93 -0.92 -12.55 -8.14
N GLY A 94 -2.07 -13.10 -8.51
CA GLY A 94 -3.09 -12.38 -9.28
C GLY A 94 -3.57 -11.10 -8.59
N VAL A 95 -4.35 -10.28 -9.32
CA VAL A 95 -4.80 -8.94 -8.90
C VAL A 95 -5.39 -8.91 -7.48
N PHE A 96 -6.26 -9.86 -7.15
CA PHE A 96 -6.95 -9.90 -5.85
C PHE A 96 -5.98 -10.13 -4.68
N LYS A 97 -5.06 -11.10 -4.80
CA LYS A 97 -4.09 -11.42 -3.76
C LYS A 97 -3.10 -10.27 -3.56
N THR A 98 -2.63 -9.67 -4.65
CA THR A 98 -1.77 -8.48 -4.62
C THR A 98 -2.47 -7.31 -3.92
N TYR A 99 -3.75 -7.06 -4.25
CA TYR A 99 -4.55 -6.04 -3.59
C TYR A 99 -4.74 -6.32 -2.09
N ARG A 100 -5.10 -7.55 -1.71
CA ARG A 100 -5.31 -7.89 -0.29
C ARG A 100 -4.04 -7.64 0.53
N ARG A 101 -2.87 -8.06 0.03
CA ARG A 101 -1.59 -7.83 0.71
C ARG A 101 -1.28 -6.35 0.85
N ALA A 102 -1.33 -5.59 -0.24
CA ALA A 102 -1.03 -4.16 -0.18
C ALA A 102 -2.03 -3.40 0.73
N ASN A 103 -3.31 -3.74 0.66
CA ASN A 103 -4.39 -3.08 1.41
C ASN A 103 -4.39 -3.43 2.92
N GLN A 104 -3.49 -4.28 3.41
CA GLN A 104 -3.32 -4.49 4.86
C GLN A 104 -2.73 -3.24 5.52
N ARG A 105 -1.67 -2.68 4.93
CA ARG A 105 -0.89 -1.58 5.51
C ARG A 105 -1.00 -0.25 4.74
N TYR A 106 -1.41 -0.32 3.47
CA TYR A 106 -1.33 0.81 2.56
C TYR A 106 -2.68 1.19 1.94
N PHE A 107 -2.79 2.46 1.55
CA PHE A 107 -3.90 2.98 0.77
C PHE A 107 -3.41 4.04 -0.23
N TRP A 108 -4.04 4.12 -1.40
CA TRP A 108 -3.96 5.30 -2.25
C TRP A 108 -5.18 5.41 -3.17
N PRO A 109 -5.51 6.62 -3.67
CA PRO A 109 -6.58 6.76 -4.66
C PRO A 109 -6.31 5.89 -5.89
N LYS A 110 -7.34 5.13 -6.32
CA LYS A 110 -7.29 4.21 -7.48
C LYS A 110 -6.38 2.98 -7.31
N MET A 111 -6.01 2.62 -6.08
CA MET A 111 -5.19 1.44 -5.76
C MET A 111 -5.57 0.14 -6.49
N LYS A 112 -6.86 -0.24 -6.50
CA LYS A 112 -7.33 -1.43 -7.24
C LYS A 112 -7.00 -1.36 -8.73
N SER A 113 -7.18 -0.20 -9.35
CA SER A 113 -6.93 0.01 -10.79
C SER A 113 -5.43 -0.05 -11.10
N ASP A 114 -4.61 0.60 -10.28
CA ASP A 114 -3.16 0.62 -10.45
C ASP A 114 -2.57 -0.79 -10.30
N ILE A 115 -3.02 -1.55 -9.29
CA ILE A 115 -2.62 -2.95 -9.10
C ILE A 115 -3.06 -3.82 -10.28
N ALA A 116 -4.30 -3.67 -10.75
CA ALA A 116 -4.77 -4.42 -11.92
C ALA A 116 -3.93 -4.14 -13.17
N LYS A 117 -3.55 -2.88 -13.40
CA LYS A 117 -2.68 -2.49 -14.51
C LYS A 117 -1.27 -3.06 -14.36
N TYR A 118 -0.72 -3.04 -13.14
CA TYR A 118 0.61 -3.58 -12.84
C TYR A 118 0.67 -5.08 -13.15
N VAL A 119 -0.21 -5.87 -12.53
CA VAL A 119 -0.25 -7.33 -12.68
C VAL A 119 -0.51 -7.75 -14.13
N ARG A 120 -1.39 -7.04 -14.86
CA ARG A 120 -1.66 -7.34 -16.29
C ARG A 120 -0.47 -7.07 -17.21
N ARG A 121 0.49 -6.25 -16.79
CA ARG A 121 1.72 -5.96 -17.55
C ARG A 121 2.88 -6.86 -17.13
N CYS A 122 2.71 -7.74 -16.15
CA CYS A 122 3.74 -8.68 -15.74
C CYS A 122 3.93 -9.75 -16.81
N THR A 123 5.12 -9.79 -17.42
CA THR A 123 5.47 -10.76 -18.45
C THR A 123 5.40 -12.20 -17.94
N VAL A 124 5.85 -12.45 -16.70
CA VAL A 124 5.77 -13.78 -16.06
C VAL A 124 4.32 -14.26 -15.92
N CYS A 125 3.41 -13.38 -15.49
CA CYS A 125 1.99 -13.71 -15.42
C CYS A 125 1.35 -13.93 -16.80
N LEU A 126 1.78 -13.19 -17.82
CA LEU A 126 1.26 -13.32 -19.17
C LEU A 126 1.67 -14.66 -19.79
N THR A 127 2.93 -15.06 -19.64
CA THR A 127 3.45 -16.33 -20.17
C THR A 127 2.85 -17.55 -19.47
N ASN A 128 2.58 -17.47 -18.16
CA ASN A 128 2.03 -18.58 -17.38
C ASN A 128 0.49 -18.69 -17.45
N LYS A 129 -0.17 -17.87 -18.26
CA LYS A 129 -1.62 -17.95 -18.44
C LYS A 129 -1.90 -18.94 -19.57
N PRO A 130 -2.40 -20.16 -19.31
CA PRO A 130 -2.72 -21.10 -20.38
C PRO A 130 -3.74 -20.45 -21.32
N GLU A 131 -3.55 -20.63 -22.63
CA GLU A 131 -4.59 -20.33 -23.61
C GLU A 131 -5.86 -21.11 -23.21
N ARG A 132 -7.00 -20.41 -23.28
CA ARG A 132 -8.30 -20.97 -22.96
C ARG A 132 -8.88 -21.73 -24.13
#